data_AF-A0A7Y0BMI6-F1
#
_entry.id   AF-A0A7Y0BMI6-F1
#
_cell.length_a   1.000
_cell.length_b   1.000
_cell.length_c   1.000
_cell.angle_alpha   90.00
_cell.angle_beta   90.00
_cell.angle_gamma   90.00
#
_symmetry.space_group_name_H-M   'P 1'
#
loop_
_entity.id
_entity.type
_entity.pdbx_description
1 polymer ?
#
loop_
_entity_poly.entity_id
_entity_poly.type
_entity_poly.pdbx_seq_one_letter_code
_entity_poly.pdbx_strand_id
1 'polypeptide(L)'
;MNAIASTHAPAGSAALNAQQSGVMIVAGIVLWYAAAVLLRALSDAQLLGGSTGALVFAATVPGTLPFVLLLRRLGGLGADQVVPGYTLATTAALLCDGVAMTWYPALYGADDTAARLAAGGVIFGGAVGLALAFFVAAQMRRN
;
A
#
# COMPACT_ATOMS: atom_id res chain seq x y z
N MET A 1 -21.04 -14.80 -47.37
CA MET A 1 -20.79 -13.80 -46.32
C MET A 1 -20.53 -14.57 -45.03
N ASN A 2 -19.27 -14.86 -44.72
CA ASN A 2 -18.89 -15.59 -43.50
C ASN A 2 -18.54 -14.58 -42.42
N ALA A 3 -19.38 -14.50 -41.38
CA ALA A 3 -19.10 -13.74 -40.19
C ALA A 3 -17.99 -14.46 -39.39
N ILE A 4 -16.87 -13.77 -39.21
CA ILE A 4 -15.76 -14.18 -38.37
C ILE A 4 -16.26 -14.12 -36.92
N ALA A 5 -16.38 -15.28 -36.28
CA ALA A 5 -16.58 -15.37 -34.84
C ALA A 5 -15.33 -14.82 -34.15
N SER A 6 -15.42 -13.59 -33.63
CA SER A 6 -14.40 -13.04 -32.73
C SER A 6 -14.48 -13.75 -31.39
N THR A 7 -13.64 -14.77 -31.23
CA THR A 7 -13.33 -15.39 -29.95
C THR A 7 -12.54 -14.40 -29.10
N HIS A 8 -13.22 -13.46 -28.44
CA HIS A 8 -12.64 -12.77 -27.29
C HIS A 8 -12.62 -13.78 -26.13
N ALA A 9 -11.43 -14.30 -25.81
CA ALA A 9 -11.19 -14.96 -24.54
C ALA A 9 -11.71 -14.07 -23.40
N PRO A 10 -12.33 -14.61 -22.33
CA PRO A 10 -12.75 -13.79 -21.21
C PRO A 10 -11.50 -13.14 -20.61
N ALA A 11 -11.38 -11.82 -20.75
CA ALA A 11 -10.37 -11.04 -20.04
C ALA A 11 -10.48 -11.38 -18.55
N GLY A 12 -9.36 -11.67 -17.89
CA GLY A 12 -9.32 -11.89 -16.45
C GLY A 12 -10.02 -10.72 -15.76
N SER A 13 -11.10 -10.98 -15.01
CA SER A 13 -11.90 -9.90 -14.45
C SER A 13 -11.05 -9.09 -13.46
N ALA A 14 -10.90 -7.78 -13.71
CA ALA A 14 -10.25 -6.87 -12.77
C ALA A 14 -11.02 -6.73 -11.43
N ALA A 15 -12.25 -7.24 -11.37
CA ALA A 15 -13.07 -7.23 -10.17
C ALA A 15 -12.49 -8.16 -9.08
N LEU A 16 -12.47 -7.68 -7.85
CA LEU A 16 -12.16 -8.47 -6.65
C LEU A 16 -13.44 -9.15 -6.16
N ASN A 17 -13.34 -10.40 -5.71
CA ASN A 17 -14.45 -11.02 -4.98
C ASN A 17 -14.49 -10.51 -3.52
N ALA A 18 -15.59 -10.79 -2.81
CA ALA A 18 -15.80 -10.30 -1.45
C ALA A 18 -14.70 -10.75 -0.46
N GLN A 19 -14.20 -11.98 -0.59
CA GLN A 19 -13.13 -12.50 0.26
C GLN A 19 -11.81 -11.76 -0.03
N GLN A 20 -11.44 -11.59 -1.29
CA GLN A 20 -10.24 -10.85 -1.70
C GLN A 20 -10.32 -9.42 -1.18
N SER A 21 -11.46 -8.75 -1.35
CA SER A 21 -11.69 -7.41 -0.83
C SER A 21 -11.53 -7.34 0.69
N GLY A 22 -12.13 -8.28 1.42
CA GLY A 22 -12.00 -8.36 2.88
C GLY A 22 -10.55 -8.54 3.34
N VAL A 23 -9.81 -9.44 2.68
CA VAL A 23 -8.38 -9.66 2.98
C VAL A 23 -7.57 -8.40 2.73
N MET A 24 -7.79 -7.71 1.61
CA MET A 24 -7.06 -6.49 1.27
C MET A 24 -7.37 -5.34 2.23
N ILE A 25 -8.62 -5.18 2.65
CA ILE A 25 -9.02 -4.17 3.66
C ILE A 25 -8.29 -4.44 4.98
N VAL A 26 -8.41 -5.66 5.52
CA VAL A 26 -7.80 -6.02 6.81
C VAL A 26 -6.29 -5.86 6.75
N ALA A 27 -5.66 -6.35 5.69
CA ALA A 27 -4.22 -6.26 5.55
C ALA A 27 -3.74 -4.80 5.37
N GLY A 28 -4.51 -3.95 4.68
CA GLY A 28 -4.25 -2.51 4.59
C GLY A 28 -4.26 -1.84 5.96
N ILE A 29 -5.27 -2.12 6.80
CA ILE A 29 -5.37 -1.61 8.17
C ILE A 29 -4.18 -2.08 9.03
N VAL A 30 -3.84 -3.37 8.95
CA VAL A 30 -2.72 -3.93 9.73
C VAL A 30 -1.38 -3.31 9.32
N LEU A 31 -1.12 -3.21 8.02
CA LEU A 31 0.13 -2.62 7.51
C LEU A 31 0.22 -1.13 7.81
N TRP A 32 -0.90 -0.39 7.72
CA TRP A 32 -0.97 0.99 8.15
C TRP A 32 -0.55 1.15 9.61
N TYR A 33 -1.13 0.36 10.51
CA TYR A 33 -0.83 0.46 11.94
C TYR A 33 0.64 0.13 12.22
N ALA A 34 1.16 -0.94 11.60
CA ALA A 34 2.57 -1.30 11.70
C ALA A 34 3.51 -0.19 11.19
N ALA A 35 3.16 0.45 10.06
CA ALA A 35 3.92 1.56 9.50
C ALA A 35 3.87 2.79 10.41
N ALA A 36 2.70 3.14 10.96
CA ALA A 36 2.55 4.27 11.88
C ALA A 36 3.42 4.08 13.14
N VAL A 37 3.41 2.89 13.75
CA VAL A 37 4.25 2.56 14.91
C VAL A 37 5.74 2.59 14.56
N LEU A 38 6.13 2.02 13.41
CA LEU A 38 7.51 2.05 12.94
C LEU A 38 7.99 3.49 12.73
N LEU A 39 7.19 4.32 12.05
CA LEU A 39 7.54 5.69 11.75
C LEU A 39 7.55 6.57 13.00
N ARG A 40 6.68 6.31 13.98
CA ARG A 40 6.80 6.90 15.31
C ARG A 40 8.16 6.58 15.93
N ALA A 41 8.57 5.32 15.95
CA ALA A 41 9.86 4.93 16.52
C ALA A 41 11.05 5.58 15.78
N LEU A 42 10.98 5.69 14.45
CA LEU A 42 11.98 6.40 13.66
C LEU A 42 11.98 7.91 13.93
N SER A 43 10.81 8.49 14.20
CA SER A 43 10.68 9.89 14.59
C SER A 43 11.29 10.15 15.97
N ASP A 44 11.01 9.28 16.95
CA ASP A 44 11.57 9.35 18.30
C ASP A 44 13.10 9.19 18.27
N ALA A 45 13.62 8.39 17.34
CA ALA A 45 15.05 8.25 17.07
C ALA A 45 15.65 9.40 16.22
N GLN A 46 14.86 10.44 15.89
CA GLN A 46 15.24 11.60 15.08
C GLN A 46 15.73 11.25 13.66
N LEU A 47 15.30 10.11 13.11
CA LEU A 47 15.73 9.62 11.81
C LEU A 47 14.88 10.16 10.64
N LEU A 48 13.75 10.80 10.92
CA LEU A 48 12.87 11.35 9.88
C LEU A 48 13.21 12.79 9.48
N GLY A 49 14.14 13.45 10.17
CA GLY A 49 14.58 14.82 9.86
C GLY A 49 15.76 14.88 8.89
N GLY A 50 15.88 16.00 8.18
CA GLY A 50 17.06 16.34 7.37
C GLY A 50 17.42 15.31 6.28
N SER A 51 18.71 15.10 6.04
CA SER A 51 19.22 14.16 5.04
C SER A 51 18.96 12.69 5.40
N THR A 52 18.95 12.35 6.69
CA THR A 52 18.63 11.00 7.16
C THR A 52 17.19 10.63 6.81
N GLY A 53 16.25 11.57 6.96
CA GLY A 53 14.86 11.36 6.53
C GLY A 53 14.75 11.03 5.05
N ALA A 54 15.51 11.71 4.19
CA ALA A 54 15.52 11.40 2.76
C ALA A 54 16.01 9.97 2.48
N LEU A 55 16.99 9.47 3.23
CA LEU A 55 17.46 8.08 3.13
C LEU A 55 16.39 7.09 3.59
N VAL A 56 15.66 7.39 4.67
CA VAL A 56 14.54 6.57 5.14
C VAL A 56 13.46 6.47 4.05
N PHE A 57 13.08 7.60 3.45
CA PHE A 57 12.10 7.63 2.36
C PHE A 57 12.59 6.87 1.12
N ALA A 58 13.88 7.00 0.76
CA ALA A 58 14.45 6.23 -0.34
C ALA A 58 14.42 4.71 -0.04
N ALA A 59 14.75 4.31 1.21
CA ALA A 59 14.71 2.93 1.66
C ALA A 59 13.31 2.33 1.70
N THR A 60 12.26 3.15 1.81
CA THR A 60 10.86 2.72 1.70
C THR A 60 10.59 2.04 0.35
N VAL A 61 11.25 2.43 -0.74
CA VAL A 61 11.05 1.81 -2.06
C VAL A 61 11.41 0.31 -2.06
N PRO A 62 12.67 -0.10 -1.79
CA PRO A 62 13.00 -1.51 -1.69
C PRO A 62 12.33 -2.19 -0.50
N GLY A 63 12.11 -1.46 0.61
CA GLY A 63 11.46 -1.98 1.81
C GLY A 63 9.98 -2.33 1.62
N THR A 64 9.27 -1.67 0.69
CA THR A 64 7.84 -1.89 0.46
C THR A 64 7.58 -3.09 -0.45
N LEU A 65 8.51 -3.41 -1.36
CA LEU A 65 8.37 -4.53 -2.30
C LEU A 65 7.99 -5.88 -1.66
N PRO A 66 8.61 -6.36 -0.55
CA PRO A 66 8.22 -7.61 0.08
C PRO A 66 6.76 -7.59 0.58
N PHE A 67 6.28 -6.45 1.08
CA PHE A 67 4.87 -6.30 1.45
C PHE A 67 3.97 -6.37 0.21
N VAL A 68 4.45 -5.82 -0.93
CA VAL A 68 3.71 -5.90 -2.19
C VAL A 68 3.53 -7.36 -2.66
N LEU A 69 4.56 -8.18 -2.47
CA LEU A 69 4.48 -9.60 -2.82
C LEU A 69 3.65 -10.39 -1.81
N LEU A 70 3.74 -10.05 -0.53
CA LEU A 70 3.00 -10.69 0.55
C LEU A 70 1.49 -10.49 0.39
N LEU A 71 1.03 -9.26 0.28
CA LEU A 71 -0.39 -8.90 0.13
C LEU A 71 -0.99 -9.53 -1.15
N ARG A 72 -0.24 -9.55 -2.26
CA ARG A 72 -0.64 -10.29 -3.47
C ARG A 72 -0.90 -11.76 -3.16
N ARG A 73 0.02 -12.39 -2.41
CA ARG A 73 -0.08 -13.81 -2.04
C ARG A 73 -1.26 -14.06 -1.09
N LEU A 74 -1.44 -13.20 -0.09
CA LEU A 74 -2.54 -13.30 0.88
C LEU A 74 -3.91 -13.13 0.21
N GLY A 75 -4.03 -12.14 -0.69
CA GLY A 75 -5.25 -11.90 -1.45
C GLY A 75 -5.49 -12.86 -2.61
N GLY A 76 -4.55 -13.77 -2.90
CA GLY A 76 -4.66 -14.67 -4.06
C GLY A 76 -4.90 -13.92 -5.37
N LEU A 77 -4.25 -12.76 -5.55
CA LEU A 77 -4.58 -11.83 -6.63
C LEU A 77 -3.96 -12.27 -7.97
N GLY A 78 -4.81 -12.32 -9.01
CA GLY A 78 -4.38 -12.39 -10.40
C GLY A 78 -3.75 -11.09 -10.89
N ALA A 79 -3.09 -11.10 -12.05
CA ALA A 79 -2.36 -9.94 -12.58
C ALA A 79 -3.25 -8.70 -12.73
N ASP A 80 -4.50 -8.87 -13.16
CA ASP A 80 -5.47 -7.79 -13.33
C ASP A 80 -6.11 -7.33 -12.01
N GLN A 81 -5.93 -8.09 -10.94
CA GLN A 81 -6.48 -7.81 -9.61
C GLN A 81 -5.46 -7.17 -8.66
N VAL A 82 -4.15 -7.22 -8.98
CA VAL A 82 -3.11 -6.64 -8.13
C VAL A 82 -3.38 -5.17 -7.87
N VAL A 83 -3.44 -4.34 -8.91
CA VAL A 83 -3.67 -2.89 -8.76
C VAL A 83 -4.95 -2.57 -7.97
N PRO A 84 -6.15 -3.06 -8.34
CA PRO A 84 -7.36 -2.74 -7.57
C PRO A 84 -7.31 -3.28 -6.13
N GLY A 85 -6.66 -4.42 -5.89
CA GLY A 85 -6.43 -4.93 -4.54
C GLY A 85 -5.60 -3.98 -3.68
N TYR A 86 -4.50 -3.45 -4.24
CA TYR A 86 -3.67 -2.45 -3.56
C TYR A 86 -4.41 -1.14 -3.34
N THR A 87 -5.15 -0.67 -4.34
CA THR A 87 -5.96 0.54 -4.20
C THR A 87 -6.92 0.40 -3.02
N LEU A 88 -7.57 -0.76 -2.87
CA LEU A 88 -8.48 -1.00 -1.75
C LEU A 88 -7.76 -1.04 -0.40
N ALA A 89 -6.62 -1.75 -0.30
CA ALA A 89 -5.81 -1.80 0.91
C ALA A 89 -5.30 -0.41 1.31
N THR A 90 -4.77 0.36 0.36
CA THR A 90 -4.30 1.73 0.57
C THR A 90 -5.44 2.67 0.94
N THR A 91 -6.64 2.49 0.36
CA THR A 91 -7.83 3.27 0.75
C THR A 91 -8.21 3.01 2.20
N ALA A 92 -8.25 1.74 2.62
CA ALA A 92 -8.53 1.38 4.01
C ALA A 92 -7.46 1.96 4.97
N ALA A 93 -6.18 1.86 4.59
CA ALA A 93 -5.08 2.48 5.31
C ALA A 93 -5.26 3.99 5.46
N LEU A 94 -5.54 4.72 4.38
CA LEU A 94 -5.73 6.18 4.40
C LEU A 94 -6.94 6.62 5.23
N LEU A 95 -8.02 5.83 5.24
CA LEU A 95 -9.17 6.10 6.11
C LEU A 95 -8.78 5.99 7.59
N CYS A 96 -8.07 4.91 7.96
CA CYS A 96 -7.54 4.77 9.32
C CYS A 96 -6.54 5.88 9.66
N ASP A 97 -5.68 6.26 8.72
CA ASP A 97 -4.68 7.32 8.87
C ASP A 97 -5.34 8.68 9.17
N GLY A 98 -6.37 9.05 8.40
CA GLY A 98 -7.12 10.29 8.62
C GLY A 98 -7.85 10.32 9.97
N VAL A 99 -8.45 9.20 10.38
CA VAL A 99 -9.08 9.07 11.70
C VAL A 99 -8.03 9.21 12.80
N ALA A 100 -6.93 8.47 12.72
CA ALA A 100 -5.88 8.50 13.72
C ALA A 100 -5.22 9.88 13.82
N MET A 101 -5.00 10.57 12.70
CA MET A 101 -4.44 11.92 12.74
C MET A 101 -5.36 12.95 13.39
N THR A 102 -6.67 12.80 13.21
CA THR A 102 -7.65 13.74 13.78
C THR A 102 -7.81 13.56 15.28
N TRP A 103 -7.91 12.32 15.75
CA TRP A 103 -8.30 12.03 17.14
C TRP A 103 -7.19 11.40 18.00
N TYR A 104 -6.16 10.83 17.38
CA TYR A 104 -5.08 10.11 18.04
C TYR A 104 -3.67 10.51 17.51
N PRO A 105 -3.33 11.82 17.42
CA PRO A 105 -2.04 12.25 16.86
C PRO A 105 -0.83 11.71 17.64
N ALA A 106 -1.03 11.40 18.93
CA ALA A 106 -0.04 10.74 19.77
C ALA A 106 0.35 9.33 19.28
N LEU A 107 -0.35 8.72 18.31
CA LEU A 107 0.09 7.49 17.66
C LEU A 107 1.35 7.71 16.79
N TYR A 108 1.56 8.92 16.29
CA TYR A 108 2.59 9.22 15.29
C TYR A 108 3.81 9.91 15.87
N GLY A 109 3.67 10.65 16.97
CA GLY A 109 4.80 11.35 17.59
C GLY A 109 4.45 11.93 18.97
N ALA A 110 5.48 12.38 19.68
CA ALA A 110 5.34 13.09 20.95
C ALA A 110 4.96 14.57 20.77
N ASP A 111 5.26 15.15 19.62
CA ASP A 111 4.94 16.51 19.23
C ASP A 111 4.40 16.59 17.79
N ASP A 112 3.87 17.75 17.41
CA ASP A 112 3.25 17.97 16.10
C ASP A 112 4.21 17.77 14.93
N THR A 113 5.51 18.07 15.10
CA THR A 113 6.49 17.91 14.02
C THR A 113 6.77 16.44 13.78
N ALA A 114 7.02 15.69 14.85
CA ALA A 114 7.19 14.24 14.81
C ALA A 114 5.94 13.57 14.20
N ALA A 115 4.76 13.96 14.65
CA ALA A 115 3.50 13.40 14.16
C ALA A 115 3.31 13.64 12.64
N ARG A 116 3.58 14.86 12.15
CA ARG A 116 3.49 15.18 10.72
C ARG A 116 4.48 14.40 9.86
N LEU A 117 5.73 14.25 10.33
CA LEU A 117 6.76 13.50 9.59
C LEU A 117 6.38 12.02 9.48
N ALA A 118 5.93 11.41 10.57
CA ALA A 118 5.50 10.02 10.57
C ALA A 118 4.26 9.81 9.68
N ALA A 119 3.24 10.68 9.77
CA ALA A 119 2.06 10.59 8.91
C ALA A 119 2.40 10.78 7.42
N GLY A 120 3.28 11.74 7.10
CA GLY A 120 3.81 11.91 5.74
C GLY A 120 4.53 10.66 5.22
N GLY A 121 5.26 9.97 6.09
CA GLY A 121 5.90 8.69 5.78
C GLY A 121 4.90 7.57 5.46
N VAL A 122 3.78 7.50 6.18
CA VAL A 122 2.72 6.50 5.92
C VAL A 122 2.11 6.70 4.54
N ILE A 123 1.73 7.94 4.21
CA ILE A 123 1.13 8.27 2.90
C ILE A 123 2.15 7.99 1.78
N PHE A 124 3.41 8.39 1.97
CA PHE A 124 4.47 8.12 1.00
C PHE A 124 4.68 6.62 0.80
N GLY A 125 4.74 5.82 1.87
CA GLY A 125 4.87 4.37 1.79
C GLY A 125 3.68 3.70 1.09
N GLY A 126 2.45 4.14 1.38
CA GLY A 126 1.25 3.68 0.68
C GLY A 126 1.28 4.00 -0.82
N ALA A 127 1.73 5.19 -1.20
CA ALA A 127 1.89 5.59 -2.60
C ALA A 127 2.98 4.78 -3.32
N VAL A 128 4.12 4.54 -2.67
CA VAL A 128 5.19 3.66 -3.16
C VAL A 128 4.67 2.24 -3.36
N GLY A 129 3.93 1.69 -2.39
CA GLY A 129 3.34 0.36 -2.49
C GLY A 129 2.39 0.24 -3.68
N LEU A 130 1.55 1.25 -3.91
CA LEU A 130 0.66 1.30 -5.07
C LEU A 130 1.44 1.40 -6.39
N ALA A 131 2.48 2.23 -6.45
CA ALA A 131 3.35 2.32 -7.63
C ALA A 131 4.01 0.97 -7.95
N LEU A 132 4.58 0.30 -6.94
CA LEU A 132 5.17 -1.03 -7.06
C LEU A 132 4.14 -2.09 -7.50
N ALA A 133 2.88 -1.98 -7.05
CA ALA A 133 1.81 -2.86 -7.48
C ALA A 133 1.57 -2.80 -9.01
N PHE A 134 1.67 -1.62 -9.63
CA PHE A 134 1.63 -1.48 -11.09
C PHE A 134 2.79 -2.22 -11.76
N PHE A 135 4.02 -2.09 -11.23
CA PHE A 135 5.18 -2.80 -11.77
C PHE A 135 5.02 -4.32 -11.66
N VAL A 136 4.58 -4.82 -10.50
CA VAL A 136 4.33 -6.26 -10.28
C VAL A 136 3.24 -6.77 -11.22
N ALA A 137 2.13 -6.04 -11.37
CA ALA A 137 1.05 -6.39 -12.29
C ALA A 137 1.55 -6.48 -13.75
N ALA A 138 2.37 -5.51 -14.17
CA ALA A 138 2.95 -5.49 -15.51
C ALA A 138 3.91 -6.66 -15.75
N GLN A 139 4.73 -7.02 -14.76
CA GLN A 139 5.61 -8.20 -14.85
C GLN A 139 4.82 -9.49 -14.96
N MET A 140 3.74 -9.64 -14.19
CA MET A 140 2.91 -10.85 -14.23
C MET A 140 2.21 -11.06 -15.57
N ARG A 141 1.83 -9.99 -16.28
CA ARG A 141 1.19 -10.10 -17.61
C ARG A 141 2.17 -10.50 -18.72
N ARG A 142 3.48 -10.38 -18.48
CA ARG A 142 4.53 -10.70 -19.45
C ARG A 142 5.00 -12.15 -19.37
N ASN A 143 4.73 -12.82 -18.24
CA ASN A 143 5.10 -14.20 -17.98
C ASN A 143 3.91 -15.12 -18.22
#